data_AF-A0A9E4UHF8-F1
#
_entry.id   AF-A0A9E4UHF8-F1
#
_cell.length_a   1.000
_cell.length_b   1.000
_cell.length_c   1.000
_cell.angle_alpha   90.00
_cell.angle_beta   90.00
_cell.angle_gamma   90.00
#
_symmetry.space_group_name_H-M   'P 1'
#
loop_
_entity.id
_entity.type
_entity.pdbx_description
1 polymer ?
#
loop_
_entity_poly.entity_id
_entity_poly.type
_entity_poly.pdbx_seq_one_letter_code
_entity_poly.pdbx_strand_id
1 'polypeptide(L)' 'QFFGSRSHRSPFNLAGTPAMAVPCGFTEGGLPISMQIAGRPFDENTLFRVGYAYQQRTDWHERRPPV' A
#
# COMPACT_ATOMS: atom_id res chain seq x y z
N GLN A 1 -21.88 -7.88 -13.49
CA GLN A 1 -20.60 -8.31 -14.08
C GLN A 1 -19.44 -8.00 -13.12
N PHE A 2 -19.48 -8.50 -11.88
CA PHE A 2 -18.51 -8.18 -10.82
C PHE A 2 -17.47 -9.30 -10.54
N PHE A 3 -17.54 -10.43 -11.25
CA PHE A 3 -16.66 -11.58 -11.05
C PHE A 3 -15.69 -11.68 -12.23
N GLY A 4 -14.47 -11.14 -12.11
CA GLY A 4 -13.50 -11.28 -13.20
C GLY A 4 -12.11 -10.68 -12.98
N SER A 5 -11.90 -9.84 -11.97
CA SER A 5 -10.56 -9.36 -11.60
C SER A 5 -10.40 -9.42 -10.10
N ARG A 6 -9.40 -10.17 -9.62
CA ARG A 6 -9.01 -10.21 -8.20
C ARG A 6 -8.31 -8.88 -7.86
N SER A 7 -9.09 -7.81 -7.83
CA SER A 7 -8.61 -6.48 -7.46
C SER A 7 -8.60 -6.35 -5.95
N HIS A 8 -7.41 -6.32 -5.37
CA HIS A 8 -7.21 -6.15 -3.93
C HIS A 8 -7.69 -4.78 -3.42
N ARG A 9 -7.87 -3.79 -4.31
CA ARG A 9 -8.29 -2.43 -3.96
C ARG A 9 -9.81 -2.25 -3.97
N SER A 10 -10.50 -2.99 -4.83
CA SER A 10 -11.93 -2.82 -5.08
C SER A 10 -12.82 -2.96 -3.83
N PRO A 11 -12.56 -3.88 -2.88
CA PRO A 11 -13.34 -3.96 -1.65
C PRO A 11 -13.29 -2.68 -0.82
N PHE A 12 -12.12 -2.03 -0.71
CA PHE A 12 -11.94 -0.82 0.08
C PHE A 12 -12.58 0.41 -0.57
N ASN A 13 -12.53 0.48 -1.91
CA ASN A 13 -13.25 1.51 -2.65
C ASN A 13 -14.77 1.40 -2.44
N LEU A 14 -15.30 0.17 -2.46
CA LEU A 14 -16.72 -0.09 -2.24
C LEU A 14 -17.13 0.17 -0.79
N ALA A 15 -16.29 -0.22 0.17
CA ALA A 15 -16.55 -0.05 1.60
C ALA A 15 -16.34 1.38 2.09
N GLY A 16 -15.72 2.26 1.29
CA GLY A 16 -15.38 3.63 1.69
C GLY A 16 -14.34 3.71 2.82
N THR A 17 -13.64 2.62 3.10
CA THR A 17 -12.62 2.55 4.16
C THR A 17 -11.30 3.14 3.68
N PRO A 18 -10.55 3.86 4.52
CA PRO A 18 -9.25 4.40 4.13
C PRO A 18 -8.26 3.27 3.85
N ALA A 19 -7.49 3.41 2.78
CA ALA A 19 -6.43 2.48 2.42
C ALA A 19 -5.20 3.21 1.87
N MET A 20 -4.02 2.72 2.22
CA MET A 20 -2.72 3.28 1.86
C MET A 20 -1.88 2.22 1.17
N ALA A 21 -1.11 2.61 0.16
CA ALA A 21 -0.08 1.77 -0.45
C ALA A 21 1.30 2.25 0.01
N VAL A 22 2.15 1.32 0.43
CA VAL A 22 3.55 1.58 0.82
C VAL A 22 4.49 0.66 0.02
N PRO A 23 5.70 1.12 -0.37
CA PRO A 23 6.67 0.26 -1.03
C PRO A 23 7.19 -0.79 -0.05
N CYS A 24 7.17 -2.07 -0.42
CA CYS A 24 7.56 -3.15 0.48
C CYS A 24 8.70 -4.04 -0.01
N GLY A 25 9.26 -3.73 -1.18
CA GLY A 25 10.38 -4.49 -1.75
C GLY A 25 10.45 -4.36 -3.25
N PHE A 26 11.29 -5.21 -3.84
CA PHE A 26 11.46 -5.34 -5.28
C PHE A 26 11.45 -6.83 -5.64
N THR A 27 10.98 -7.15 -6.84
CA THR A 27 11.13 -8.50 -7.40
C THR A 27 12.60 -8.78 -7.71
N GLU A 28 12.95 -10.05 -7.96
CA GLU A 28 14.29 -10.43 -8.43
C GLU A 28 14.68 -9.70 -9.73
N GLY A 29 13.69 -9.39 -10.58
CA GLY A 29 13.86 -8.59 -11.79
C GLY A 29 13.90 -7.07 -11.57
N GLY A 30 13.96 -6.61 -10.33
CA GLY A 30 14.08 -5.18 -9.99
C GLY A 30 12.80 -4.36 -10.12
N LEU A 31 11.62 -4.99 -10.23
CA LEU A 31 10.34 -4.27 -10.27
C LEU A 31 9.85 -3.94 -8.85
N PRO A 32 9.36 -2.72 -8.58
CA PRO A 32 8.88 -2.35 -7.25
C PRO A 32 7.62 -3.13 -6.87
N ILE A 33 7.56 -3.57 -5.62
CA ILE A 33 6.40 -4.22 -5.01
C ILE A 33 5.78 -3.28 -3.98
N SER A 34 4.45 -3.21 -3.96
CA SER A 34 3.69 -2.44 -2.97
C SER A 34 2.88 -3.33 -2.05
N MET A 35 2.73 -2.90 -0.80
CA MET A 35 1.83 -3.48 0.18
C MET A 35 0.66 -2.51 0.43
N GLN A 36 -0.56 -3.03 0.45
CA GLN A 36 -1.75 -2.26 0.78
C GLN A 36 -2.14 -2.49 2.23
N ILE A 37 -2.35 -1.40 2.96
CA ILE A 37 -2.83 -1.38 4.34
C ILE A 37 -4.20 -0.70 4.34
N ALA A 38 -5.19 -1.30 5.00
CA ALA A 38 -6.51 -0.71 5.14
C ALA A 38 -6.82 -0.43 6.61
N GLY A 39 -7.45 0.71 6.86
CA GLY A 39 -7.83 1.17 8.19
C GLY A 39 -9.35 1.09 8.43
N ARG A 40 -9.73 1.40 9.66
CA ARG A 40 -11.15 1.60 10.01
C ARG A 40 -11.65 2.91 9.39
N PRO A 41 -12.96 3.06 9.15
CA PRO A 41 -13.53 4.33 8.70
C PRO A 41 -13.12 5.48 9.62
N PHE A 42 -12.66 6.61 9.04
CA PHE A 42 -12.26 7.83 9.74
C PHE A 42 -11.07 7.68 10.71
N ASP A 43 -10.24 6.64 10.54
CA ASP A 43 -9.05 6.38 11.36
C ASP A 43 -7.74 6.45 10.53
N GLU A 44 -7.63 7.47 9.69
CA GLU A 44 -6.45 7.71 8.83
C GLU A 44 -5.19 7.97 9.67
N ASN A 45 -5.33 8.52 10.86
CA ASN A 45 -4.20 8.77 11.77
C ASN A 45 -3.47 7.47 12.09
N THR A 46 -4.21 6.42 12.47
CA THR A 46 -3.61 5.10 12.72
C THR A 46 -2.93 4.56 11.47
N LEU A 47 -3.55 4.73 10.30
CA LEU A 47 -2.98 4.30 9.02
C LEU A 47 -1.63 4.99 8.71
N PHE A 48 -1.54 6.31 8.92
CA PHE A 48 -0.29 7.06 8.78
C PHE A 48 0.75 6.69 9.82
N ARG A 49 0.37 6.43 11.08
CA ARG A 49 1.30 5.97 12.11
C ARG A 49 1.92 4.62 11.76
N VAL A 50 1.12 3.69 11.23
CA VAL A 50 1.59 2.39 10.74
C VAL A 50 2.53 2.56 9.56
N GLY A 51 2.11 3.34 8.54
CA GLY A 51 2.94 3.61 7.35
C GLY A 51 4.29 4.25 7.71
N TYR A 52 4.27 5.24 8.60
CA TYR A 52 5.48 5.89 9.09
C TYR A 52 6.38 4.92 9.86
N ALA A 53 5.83 4.16 10.80
CA ALA A 53 6.61 3.17 11.57
C ALA A 53 7.22 2.08 10.69
N TYR A 54 6.56 1.72 9.59
CA TYR A 54 7.09 0.79 8.58
C TYR A 54 8.21 1.43 7.76
N GLN A 55 8.01 2.66 7.29
CA GLN A 55 9.02 3.42 6.55
C GLN A 55 10.29 3.65 7.38
N GLN A 56 10.17 3.94 8.68
CA GLN A 56 11.34 4.10 9.58
C GLN A 56 12.18 2.83 9.74
N ARG A 57 11.67 1.66 9.32
CA ARG A 57 12.39 0.38 9.38
C ARG A 57 12.83 -0.13 8.00
N THR A 58 12.57 0.63 6.93
CA THR A 58 12.82 0.18 5.56
C THR A 58 13.25 1.32 4.64
N ASP A 59 14.21 1.04 3.76
CA ASP A 59 14.77 2.08 2.87
C ASP A 59 14.19 1.98 1.44
N TRP A 60 13.09 1.24 1.26
CA TRP A 60 12.46 1.06 -0.06
C TRP A 60 12.08 2.39 -0.71
N HIS A 61 11.69 3.36 0.11
CA HIS A 61 11.26 4.69 -0.28
C HIS A 61 12.40 5.60 -0.78
N GLU A 62 13.66 5.23 -0.50
CA GLU A 62 14.85 5.98 -0.96
C GLU A 62 15.30 5.56 -2.35
N ARG A 63 14.89 4.37 -2.81
CA ARG A 63 15.26 3.83 -4.12
C ARG A 63 14.53 4.58 -5.23
N ARG A 64 15.30 5.12 -6.18
CA ARG A 64 14.78 5.83 -7.35
C ARG A 64 15.21 5.13 -8.65
N PRO A 65 14.31 4.96 -9.62
CA PRO A 65 14.70 4.48 -10.94
C PRO A 65 15.59 5.52 -11.65
N PRO A 66 16.49 5.09 -12.56
CA PRO A 66 17.19 6.01 -13.44
C PRO A 66 16.18 6.74 -14.35
N VAL A 67 16.45 8.03 -14.62
CA VAL A 67 15.64 8.89 -15.49
C VAL A 67 15.94 8.68 -16.96
#